data_AF-A0A2J0KK00-F1
#
_entry.id   AF-A0A2J0KK00-F1
#
_cell.length_a   1.000
_cell.length_b   1.000
_cell.length_c   1.000
_cell.angle_alpha   90.00
_cell.angle_beta   90.00
_cell.angle_gamma   90.00
#
_symmetry.space_group_name_H-M   'P 1'
#
loop_
_entity.id
_entity.type
_entity.pdbx_description
1 polymer ?
#
loop_
_entity_poly.entity_id
_entity_poly.type
_entity_poly.pdbx_seq_one_letter_code
_entity_poly.pdbx_strand_id
1 'polypeptide(L)'
;MLASLCEALQKGFHIIELLIVIAIIGILASIVLVSLNNARIKARRVSALAAAKSALSELTVCADDEGEAIQTAPTAGTTPICCIDGTDGSTCADVTTDALAGHDQVWPDISATGWAYDWTNSTGTFLDTDDFVFELSNATIGEANIVCSFSTKACQ
;
A
#
# COMPACT_ATOMS: atom_id res chain seq x y z
N MET A 1 -32.56 -65.85 4.04
CA MET A 1 -33.42 -64.63 3.98
C MET A 1 -32.61 -63.37 4.31
N LEU A 2 -31.43 -63.18 3.70
CA LEU A 2 -30.57 -62.00 3.90
C LEU A 2 -29.87 -61.54 2.60
N ALA A 3 -30.10 -62.22 1.46
CA ALA A 3 -29.49 -61.89 0.17
C ALA A 3 -30.26 -60.83 -0.64
N SER A 4 -31.40 -60.33 -0.14
CA SER A 4 -32.35 -59.50 -0.90
C SER A 4 -32.27 -57.99 -0.58
N LEU A 5 -31.32 -57.53 0.24
CA LEU A 5 -31.22 -56.11 0.65
C LEU A 5 -30.09 -55.33 -0.04
N CYS A 6 -29.35 -55.93 -0.98
CA CYS A 6 -28.22 -55.29 -1.66
C CYS A 6 -28.49 -54.90 -3.13
N GLU A 7 -29.75 -54.73 -3.54
CA GLU A 7 -30.10 -54.29 -4.92
C GLU A 7 -30.88 -52.97 -4.94
N ALA A 8 -30.41 -51.93 -4.26
CA ALA A 8 -31.06 -50.62 -4.36
C ALA A 8 -30.13 -49.40 -4.32
N LEU A 9 -28.81 -49.56 -4.51
CA LEU A 9 -27.86 -48.44 -4.37
C LEU A 9 -26.74 -48.41 -5.42
N GLN A 10 -27.03 -48.75 -6.67
CA GLN A 10 -26.18 -48.34 -7.80
C GLN A 10 -26.96 -47.48 -8.78
N LYS A 11 -27.30 -46.26 -8.34
CA LYS A 11 -27.61 -45.16 -9.26
C LYS A 11 -26.29 -44.66 -9.84
N GLY A 12 -26.02 -45.01 -11.09
CA GLY A 12 -24.92 -44.42 -11.86
C GLY A 12 -25.17 -42.92 -12.04
N PHE A 13 -24.20 -42.11 -11.65
CA PHE A 13 -24.18 -40.67 -11.93
C PHE A 13 -24.17 -40.48 -13.44
N HIS A 14 -25.11 -39.74 -14.01
CA HIS A 14 -25.13 -39.53 -15.45
C HIS A 14 -23.93 -38.67 -15.83
N ILE A 15 -23.12 -39.09 -16.81
CA ILE A 15 -21.95 -38.33 -17.25
C ILE A 15 -22.34 -36.91 -17.69
N ILE A 16 -23.54 -36.75 -18.26
CA ILE A 16 -24.09 -35.45 -18.64
C ILE A 16 -24.38 -34.55 -17.43
N GLU A 17 -24.73 -35.11 -16.27
CA GLU A 17 -24.95 -34.37 -15.03
C GLU A 17 -23.64 -33.78 -14.52
N LEU A 18 -22.53 -34.51 -14.64
CA LEU A 18 -21.22 -33.99 -14.28
C LEU A 18 -20.73 -32.94 -15.30
N LEU A 19 -21.00 -33.16 -16.59
CA LEU A 19 -20.58 -32.26 -17.67
C LEU A 19 -21.28 -30.89 -17.59
N ILE A 20 -22.57 -30.84 -17.25
CA ILE A 20 -23.27 -29.55 -17.13
C ILE A 20 -22.81 -28.76 -15.91
N VAL A 21 -22.44 -29.45 -14.81
CA VAL A 21 -21.97 -28.80 -13.58
C VAL A 21 -20.64 -28.10 -13.81
N ILE A 22 -19.68 -28.77 -14.44
CA ILE A 22 -18.38 -28.11 -14.75
C ILE A 22 -18.56 -26.96 -15.76
N ALA A 23 -19.52 -27.06 -16.67
CA ALA A 23 -19.83 -25.99 -17.61
C ALA A 23 -20.37 -24.75 -16.88
N ILE A 24 -21.29 -24.92 -15.92
CA ILE A 24 -21.84 -23.81 -15.14
C ILE A 24 -20.77 -23.21 -14.21
N ILE A 25 -19.97 -24.04 -13.53
CA ILE A 25 -18.87 -23.56 -12.67
C ILE A 25 -17.86 -22.74 -13.49
N GLY A 26 -17.55 -23.16 -14.72
CA GLY A 26 -16.65 -22.43 -15.61
C GLY A 26 -17.15 -21.02 -15.94
N ILE A 27 -18.44 -20.88 -16.25
CA ILE A 27 -19.06 -19.57 -16.54
C ILE A 27 -19.02 -18.68 -15.30
N LEU A 28 -19.44 -19.19 -14.14
CA LEU A 28 -19.42 -18.43 -12.89
C LEU A 28 -17.99 -18.02 -12.47
N ALA A 29 -17.00 -18.90 -12.63
CA ALA A 29 -15.62 -18.64 -12.27
C ALA A 29 -14.99 -17.50 -13.10
N SER A 30 -15.32 -17.41 -14.39
CA SER A 30 -14.78 -16.35 -15.27
C SER A 30 -15.20 -14.93 -14.84
N ILE A 31 -16.45 -14.75 -14.43
CA ILE A 31 -16.98 -13.46 -13.96
C ILE A 31 -16.31 -13.06 -12.64
N VAL A 32 -16.17 -14.01 -11.72
CA VAL A 32 -15.55 -13.78 -10.41
C VAL A 32 -14.08 -13.40 -10.54
N LEU A 33 -13.35 -14.03 -11.47
CA LEU A 33 -11.92 -13.78 -11.66
C LEU A 33 -11.63 -12.32 -12.05
N VAL A 34 -12.43 -11.74 -12.95
CA VAL A 34 -12.28 -10.34 -13.36
C VAL A 34 -12.58 -9.38 -12.20
N SER A 35 -13.63 -9.65 -11.43
CA SER A 35 -14.00 -8.84 -10.26
C SER A 35 -12.91 -8.88 -9.17
N LEU A 36 -12.35 -10.06 -8.90
CA LEU A 36 -11.34 -10.24 -7.87
C LEU A 36 -10.02 -9.53 -8.23
N ASN A 37 -9.66 -9.47 -9.51
CA ASN A 37 -8.45 -8.76 -9.95
C ASN A 37 -8.55 -7.26 -9.62
N ASN A 38 -9.68 -6.62 -9.99
CA ASN A 38 -9.92 -5.22 -9.69
C ASN A 38 -9.98 -4.95 -8.17
N ALA A 39 -10.57 -5.87 -7.40
CA ALA A 39 -10.62 -5.77 -5.94
C ALA A 39 -9.21 -5.81 -5.31
N ARG A 40 -8.31 -6.67 -5.80
CA ARG A 40 -6.92 -6.77 -5.33
C ARG A 40 -6.13 -5.51 -5.64
N ILE A 41 -6.30 -4.94 -6.84
CA ILE A 41 -5.66 -3.68 -7.24
C ILE A 41 -6.11 -2.55 -6.29
N LYS A 42 -7.41 -2.41 -6.07
CA LYS A 42 -7.95 -1.41 -5.13
C LYS A 42 -7.46 -1.63 -3.69
N ALA A 43 -7.38 -2.88 -3.23
CA ALA A 43 -6.87 -3.19 -1.90
C ALA A 43 -5.41 -2.78 -1.73
N ARG A 44 -4.57 -2.99 -2.75
CA ARG A 44 -3.17 -2.54 -2.76
C ARG A 44 -3.04 -1.02 -2.69
N ARG A 45 -3.85 -0.27 -3.46
CA ARG A 45 -3.89 1.20 -3.37
C ARG A 45 -4.28 1.67 -1.97
N VAL A 46 -5.30 1.05 -1.36
CA VAL A 46 -5.71 1.39 0.02
C VAL A 46 -4.59 1.10 1.03
N SER A 47 -3.87 -0.01 0.87
CA SER A 47 -2.71 -0.34 1.71
C SER A 47 -1.60 0.69 1.58
N ALA A 48 -1.26 1.11 0.37
CA ALA A 48 -0.25 2.14 0.11
C ALA A 48 -0.68 3.50 0.68
N LEU A 49 -1.93 3.88 0.49
CA LEU A 49 -2.50 5.12 1.05
C LEU A 49 -2.53 5.10 2.58
N ALA A 50 -2.82 3.95 3.21
CA ALA A 50 -2.76 3.82 4.66
C ALA A 50 -1.33 3.99 5.20
N ALA A 51 -0.34 3.40 4.52
CA ALA A 51 1.07 3.56 4.86
C ALA A 51 1.51 5.03 4.71
N ALA A 52 1.13 5.68 3.60
CA ALA A 52 1.42 7.10 3.37
C ALA A 52 0.78 8.01 4.43
N LYS A 53 -0.46 7.74 4.84
CA LYS A 53 -1.12 8.47 5.95
C LYS A 53 -0.43 8.26 7.30
N SER A 54 0.12 7.07 7.55
CA SER A 54 0.91 6.83 8.76
C SER A 54 2.15 7.71 8.78
N ALA A 55 2.85 7.84 7.64
CA ALA A 55 3.99 8.74 7.53
C ALA A 55 3.58 10.22 7.68
N LEU A 56 2.46 10.62 7.08
CA LEU A 56 1.93 11.98 7.22
C LEU A 56 1.57 12.32 8.68
N SER A 57 0.99 11.37 9.42
CA SER A 57 0.68 11.57 10.84
C SER A 57 1.95 11.77 11.66
N GLU A 58 3.00 11.02 11.38
CA GLU A 58 4.28 11.21 12.07
C GLU A 58 4.91 12.55 11.72
N LEU A 59 4.87 12.98 10.46
CA LEU A 59 5.32 14.31 10.06
C LEU A 59 4.60 15.42 10.82
N THR A 60 3.31 15.24 11.16
CA THR A 60 2.60 16.26 11.95
C THR A 60 3.08 16.35 13.38
N VAL A 61 3.49 15.23 13.98
CA VAL A 61 4.10 15.24 15.32
C VAL A 61 5.52 15.79 15.24
N CYS A 62 6.26 15.43 14.19
CA CYS A 62 7.60 15.96 13.92
C CYS A 62 7.64 17.48 13.87
N ALA A 63 6.69 18.11 13.16
CA ALA A 63 6.60 19.56 13.08
C ALA A 63 6.33 20.20 14.45
N ASP A 64 5.51 19.58 15.30
CA ASP A 64 5.22 20.09 16.65
C ASP A 64 6.48 20.11 17.54
N ASP A 65 7.46 19.24 17.26
CA ASP A 65 8.74 19.11 17.97
C ASP A 65 9.91 19.83 17.26
N GLU A 66 9.61 20.76 16.34
CA GLU A 66 10.59 21.55 15.56
C GLU A 66 11.52 20.67 14.68
N GLY A 67 11.04 19.50 14.27
CA GLY A 67 11.72 18.60 13.34
C GLY A 67 11.44 18.92 11.88
N GLU A 68 12.25 18.35 11.00
CA GLU A 68 12.18 18.56 9.55
C GLU A 68 11.79 17.29 8.81
N ALA A 69 11.39 17.47 7.54
CA ALA A 69 11.15 16.37 6.62
C ALA A 69 12.40 16.04 5.79
N ILE A 70 12.49 14.78 5.34
CA ILE A 70 13.54 14.33 4.44
C ILE A 70 13.49 15.10 3.11
N GLN A 71 14.66 15.32 2.49
CA GLN A 71 14.77 16.06 1.22
C GLN A 71 15.08 15.17 0.02
N THR A 72 15.27 13.86 0.26
CA THR A 72 15.55 12.85 -0.76
C THR A 72 14.57 11.70 -0.66
N ALA A 73 14.49 10.89 -1.71
CA ALA A 73 13.60 9.74 -1.73
C ALA A 73 13.90 8.79 -0.55
N PRO A 74 12.90 8.42 0.27
CA PRO A 74 13.12 7.55 1.41
C PRO A 74 13.56 6.16 0.99
N THR A 75 14.50 5.58 1.74
CA THR A 75 14.75 4.14 1.69
C THR A 75 13.82 3.46 2.67
N ALA A 76 12.79 2.82 2.13
CA ALA A 76 11.71 2.24 2.92
C ALA A 76 12.24 1.27 3.99
N GLY A 77 11.70 1.38 5.21
CA GLY A 77 12.08 0.60 6.38
C GLY A 77 13.38 1.05 7.06
N THR A 78 14.05 2.10 6.56
CA THR A 78 15.33 2.57 7.14
C THR A 78 15.36 4.08 7.37
N THR A 79 14.83 4.89 6.44
CA THR A 79 14.83 6.35 6.60
C THR A 79 13.86 6.79 7.68
N PRO A 80 14.31 7.57 8.69
CA PRO A 80 13.40 8.19 9.64
C PRO A 80 12.45 9.15 8.92
N ILE A 81 11.24 9.27 9.43
CA ILE A 81 10.25 10.21 8.90
C ILE A 81 10.57 11.64 9.35
N CYS A 82 11.01 11.78 10.60
CA CYS A 82 11.39 13.04 11.21
C CYS A 82 12.90 13.13 11.39
N CYS A 83 13.47 14.27 11.07
CA CYS A 83 14.91 14.50 11.17
C CYS A 83 15.24 15.85 11.81
N ILE A 84 16.49 15.99 12.24
CA ILE A 84 17.06 17.25 12.72
C ILE A 84 17.81 17.89 11.54
N ASP A 85 17.60 19.19 11.28
CA ASP A 85 18.52 19.91 10.41
C ASP A 85 19.90 19.94 11.10
N GLY A 86 20.90 19.32 10.47
CA GLY A 86 22.22 19.30 11.07
C GLY A 86 22.72 20.75 11.21
N THR A 87 23.35 21.08 12.34
CA THR A 87 23.96 22.40 12.59
C THR A 87 24.97 22.86 11.51
N ASP A 88 25.34 21.96 10.59
CA ASP A 88 26.28 22.17 9.49
C ASP A 88 25.59 22.46 8.13
N GLY A 89 24.27 22.66 8.09
CA GLY A 89 23.51 22.85 6.85
C GLY A 89 23.40 21.56 6.01
N SER A 90 23.60 20.41 6.65
CA SER A 90 23.31 19.10 6.09
C SER A 90 21.80 18.90 6.11
N THR A 91 21.21 19.11 4.94
CA THR A 91 19.84 18.73 4.63
C THR A 91 19.59 17.30 5.06
N CYS A 92 18.41 16.99 5.59
CA CYS A 92 17.99 15.64 5.96
C CYS A 92 18.13 14.65 4.81
N ALA A 93 19.32 14.07 4.70
CA ALA A 93 19.79 13.29 3.56
C ALA A 93 20.42 11.97 3.99
N ASP A 94 20.84 11.82 5.26
CA ASP A 94 21.40 10.58 5.77
C ASP A 94 20.42 9.83 6.70
N VAL A 95 20.38 8.53 6.49
CA VAL A 95 19.24 7.64 6.71
C VAL A 95 19.19 7.07 8.13
N THR A 96 20.15 7.39 9.00
CA THR A 96 20.17 6.81 10.37
C THR A 96 20.77 7.68 11.47
N THR A 97 21.53 8.73 11.14
CA THR A 97 22.20 9.58 12.14
C THR A 97 21.43 10.85 12.50
N ASP A 98 20.47 11.22 11.66
CA ASP A 98 19.81 12.53 11.71
C ASP A 98 18.38 12.43 12.25
N ALA A 99 17.98 11.27 12.80
CA ALA A 99 16.65 11.10 13.40
C ALA A 99 16.48 12.02 14.60
N LEU A 100 15.35 12.75 14.65
CA LEU A 100 15.02 13.57 15.82
C LEU A 100 14.79 12.68 17.03
N ALA A 101 15.41 13.03 18.17
CA ALA A 101 15.30 12.25 19.39
C ALA A 101 13.83 12.14 19.84
N GLY A 102 13.31 10.92 19.94
CA GLY A 102 11.89 10.66 20.24
C GLY A 102 11.06 10.24 19.04
N HIS A 103 11.60 10.34 17.81
CA HIS A 103 10.95 9.96 16.56
C HIS A 103 11.63 8.77 15.89
N ASP A 104 11.34 7.56 16.39
CA ASP A 104 11.91 6.32 15.86
C ASP A 104 11.15 5.77 14.64
N GLN A 105 10.11 6.47 14.16
CA GLN A 105 9.30 5.98 13.05
C GLN A 105 10.04 6.18 11.73
N VAL A 106 10.08 5.12 10.93
CA VAL A 106 10.69 5.11 9.60
C VAL A 106 9.63 5.06 8.51
N TRP A 107 9.98 5.53 7.32
CA TRP A 107 9.13 5.45 6.16
C TRP A 107 8.73 3.98 5.90
N PRO A 108 7.43 3.66 5.80
CA PRO A 108 6.98 2.27 5.75
C PRO A 108 7.41 1.56 4.47
N ASP A 109 7.71 0.26 4.58
CA ASP A 109 7.92 -0.58 3.40
C ASP A 109 6.61 -0.82 2.64
N ILE A 110 6.51 -0.22 1.45
CA ILE A 110 5.37 -0.32 0.54
C ILE A 110 5.64 -1.22 -0.67
N SER A 111 6.79 -1.87 -0.75
CA SER A 111 7.20 -2.68 -1.92
C SER A 111 6.19 -3.78 -2.29
N ALA A 112 5.52 -4.38 -1.29
CA ALA A 112 4.50 -5.41 -1.50
C ALA A 112 3.19 -4.89 -2.13
N THR A 113 2.97 -3.57 -2.14
CA THR A 113 1.75 -2.95 -2.69
C THR A 113 1.84 -2.75 -4.21
N GLY A 114 3.04 -2.76 -4.79
CA GLY A 114 3.28 -2.38 -6.19
C GLY A 114 3.37 -0.86 -6.41
N TRP A 115 3.34 -0.08 -5.33
CA TRP A 115 3.61 1.36 -5.32
C TRP A 115 5.04 1.64 -4.89
N ALA A 116 5.58 2.76 -5.35
CA ALA A 116 6.90 3.26 -4.97
C ALA A 116 6.82 4.73 -4.60
N TYR A 117 7.71 5.20 -3.73
CA TYR A 117 7.87 6.61 -3.45
C TYR A 117 8.41 7.31 -4.69
N ASP A 118 7.69 8.35 -5.13
CA ASP A 118 8.07 9.18 -6.27
C ASP A 118 8.49 10.55 -5.76
N TRP A 119 9.78 10.83 -5.90
CA TRP A 119 10.41 12.06 -5.41
C TRP A 119 10.63 13.11 -6.52
N THR A 120 10.04 12.89 -7.70
CA THR A 120 10.21 13.83 -8.83
C THR A 120 9.46 15.14 -8.63
N ASN A 121 8.33 15.10 -7.91
CA ASN A 121 7.46 16.24 -7.63
C ASN A 121 7.36 16.57 -6.14
N SER A 122 8.17 15.94 -5.29
CA SER A 122 8.17 16.26 -3.87
C SER A 122 8.69 17.67 -3.65
N THR A 123 7.94 18.46 -2.88
CA THR A 123 8.27 19.86 -2.56
C THR A 123 8.25 20.07 -1.06
N GLY A 124 8.83 21.19 -0.62
CA GLY A 124 8.91 21.54 0.78
C GLY A 124 10.11 20.88 1.45
N THR A 125 10.69 21.61 2.39
CA THR A 125 11.81 21.16 3.22
C THR A 125 11.50 21.47 4.67
N PHE A 126 10.92 22.66 4.89
CA PHE A 126 10.41 23.13 6.17
C PHE A 126 8.95 22.77 6.38
N LEU A 127 8.64 22.04 7.46
CA LEU A 127 7.27 21.66 7.80
C LEU A 127 6.38 22.84 8.24
N ASP A 128 6.99 23.94 8.70
CA ASP A 128 6.27 25.12 9.20
C ASP A 128 6.13 26.28 8.20
N THR A 129 6.94 26.27 7.13
CA THR A 129 7.02 27.40 6.18
C THR A 129 6.54 27.02 4.77
N ASP A 130 6.76 25.77 4.35
CA ASP A 130 6.40 25.28 3.02
C ASP A 130 5.38 24.12 3.11
N ASP A 131 4.60 23.91 2.05
CA ASP A 131 3.78 22.70 1.93
C ASP A 131 4.68 21.53 1.53
N PHE A 132 5.01 20.69 2.51
CA PHE A 132 5.70 19.44 2.25
C PHE A 132 4.77 18.47 1.53
N VAL A 133 5.17 18.06 0.33
CA VAL A 133 4.41 17.15 -0.55
C VAL A 133 5.28 15.96 -0.92
N PHE A 134 4.73 14.76 -0.79
CA PHE A 134 5.36 13.54 -1.30
C PHE A 134 4.35 12.71 -2.09
N GLU A 135 4.84 12.02 -3.12
CA GLU A 135 4.00 11.22 -4.01
C GLU A 135 4.37 9.73 -3.94
N LEU A 136 3.37 8.89 -4.18
CA LEU A 136 3.58 7.49 -4.51
C LEU A 136 3.09 7.27 -5.94
N SER A 137 3.92 6.64 -6.75
CA SER A 137 3.56 6.25 -8.12
C SER A 137 3.48 4.73 -8.26
N ASN A 138 2.68 4.30 -9.23
CA ASN A 138 2.56 2.90 -9.62
C ASN A 138 2.83 2.81 -11.12
N ALA A 139 3.69 1.88 -11.55
CA ALA A 139 4.00 1.65 -12.96
C ALA A 139 2.83 1.04 -13.76
N THR A 140 1.72 0.69 -13.09
CA THR A 140 0.52 0.15 -13.72
C THR A 140 -0.25 1.25 -14.46
N ILE A 141 -0.49 1.02 -15.76
CA ILE A 141 -1.18 1.97 -16.64
C ILE A 141 -2.60 2.28 -16.11
N GLY A 142 -2.89 3.56 -15.89
CA GLY A 142 -4.23 4.05 -15.55
C GLY A 142 -4.49 4.26 -14.05
N GLU A 143 -3.53 4.00 -13.17
CA GLU A 143 -3.62 4.43 -11.76
C GLU A 143 -3.04 5.84 -11.59
N ALA A 144 -3.81 6.74 -10.98
CA ALA A 144 -3.32 8.08 -10.62
C ALA A 144 -2.35 7.98 -9.43
N ASN A 145 -1.30 8.80 -9.39
CA ASN A 145 -0.40 8.92 -8.24
C ASN A 145 -1.20 9.19 -6.96
N ILE A 146 -0.67 8.73 -5.83
CA ILE A 146 -1.15 9.13 -4.51
C ILE A 146 -0.32 10.32 -4.08
N VAL A 147 -0.94 11.47 -3.87
CA VAL A 147 -0.28 12.71 -3.46
C VAL A 147 -0.66 13.01 -2.01
N CYS A 148 0.35 13.13 -1.14
CA CYS A 148 0.17 13.53 0.25
C CYS A 148 0.73 14.93 0.46
N SER A 149 -0.09 15.83 1.00
CA SER A 149 0.29 17.21 1.33
C SER A 149 0.17 17.43 2.83
N PHE A 150 1.21 18.03 3.41
CA PHE A 150 1.29 18.35 4.82
C PHE A 150 0.32 19.46 5.21
N SER A 151 0.27 20.55 4.43
CA SER A 151 -0.61 21.69 4.66
C SER A 151 -2.09 21.29 4.68
N THR A 152 -2.49 20.40 3.76
CA THR A 152 -3.88 19.92 3.67
C THR A 152 -4.18 18.75 4.60
N LYS A 153 -3.15 18.14 5.21
CA LYS A 153 -3.26 16.94 6.05
C LYS A 153 -4.02 15.80 5.35
N ALA A 154 -3.83 15.67 4.03
CA ALA A 154 -4.58 14.76 3.19
C ALA A 154 -3.67 14.00 2.21
N CYS A 155 -4.08 12.77 1.87
CA CYS A 155 -3.49 11.92 0.85
C CYS A 155 -4.58 11.46 -0.12
N GLN A 156 -4.39 11.65 -1.43
CA GLN A 156 -5.37 11.34 -2.48
C GLN A 156 -4.75 10.63 -3.69
#